data_AF-A0A661J480-F1
#
_entry.id   AF-A0A661J480-F1
#
_cell.length_a   1.000
_cell.length_b   1.000
_cell.length_c   1.000
_cell.angle_alpha   90.00
_cell.angle_beta   90.00
_cell.angle_gamma   90.00
#
_symmetry.space_group_name_H-M   'P 1'
#
loop_
_entity.id
_entity.type
_entity.pdbx_description
1 polymer ?
#
loop_
_entity_poly.entity_id
_entity_poly.type
_entity_poly.pdbx_seq_one_letter_code
_entity_poly.pdbx_strand_id
1 'polypeptide(L)'
;MDGAHNFAGIVALRQALQEEYTYRKLIVVLGIMADKDLRGMFLRLAPLAEHIILTRPKYERAAEPESLRAVAGEFTERTELIRPVGEALERAMGLATSEDLVLVTGSLYFIGEVKEIQEEKNRANPVKYRG
;
A
#
# COMPACT_ATOMS: atom_id res chain seq x y z
N MET A 1 -3.09 -3.44 -8.51
CA MET A 1 -3.03 -4.19 -7.24
C MET A 1 -2.12 -5.38 -7.45
N ASP A 2 -0.98 -5.43 -6.77
CA ASP A 2 -0.07 -6.57 -6.84
C ASP A 2 -0.08 -7.32 -5.51
N GLY A 3 -0.29 -8.64 -5.59
CA GLY A 3 -0.27 -9.56 -4.48
C GLY A 3 1.13 -9.98 -4.04
N ALA A 4 2.21 -9.31 -4.45
CA ALA A 4 3.57 -9.54 -4.01
C ALA A 4 3.68 -9.67 -2.47
N HIS A 5 3.69 -10.90 -1.98
CA HIS A 5 3.66 -11.27 -0.56
C HIS A 5 4.86 -12.14 -0.16
N ASN A 6 5.85 -12.26 -1.06
CA ASN A 6 7.11 -12.93 -0.84
C ASN A 6 8.24 -12.05 -1.42
N PHE A 7 9.48 -12.29 -0.97
CA PHE A 7 10.65 -11.52 -1.36
C PHE A 7 10.82 -11.40 -2.88
N ALA A 8 10.59 -12.48 -3.63
CA ALA A 8 10.70 -12.51 -5.09
C ALA A 8 9.65 -11.61 -5.76
N GLY A 9 8.42 -11.61 -5.25
CA GLY A 9 7.35 -10.74 -5.75
C GLY A 9 7.64 -9.26 -5.52
N ILE A 10 8.28 -8.90 -4.41
CA ILE A 10 8.64 -7.49 -4.14
C ILE A 10 9.79 -7.04 -5.03
N VAL A 11 10.74 -7.92 -5.32
CA VAL A 11 11.82 -7.64 -6.28
C VAL A 11 11.26 -7.45 -7.69
N ALA A 12 10.35 -8.34 -8.12
CA ALA A 12 9.68 -8.21 -9.42
C ALA A 12 8.83 -6.93 -9.50
N LEU A 13 8.07 -6.62 -8.46
CA LEU A 13 7.28 -5.39 -8.35
C LEU A 13 8.17 -4.14 -8.42
N ARG A 14 9.29 -4.15 -7.71
CA ARG A 14 10.27 -3.07 -7.76
C ARG A 14 10.81 -2.88 -9.19
N GLN A 15 11.16 -3.95 -9.86
CA GLN A 15 11.65 -3.90 -11.24
C GLN A 15 10.58 -3.34 -12.19
N ALA A 16 9.35 -3.85 -12.12
CA ALA A 16 8.24 -3.36 -12.92
C ALA A 16 7.99 -1.86 -12.68
N LEU A 17 8.02 -1.40 -11.43
CA LEU A 17 7.88 0.03 -11.08
C LEU A 17 8.98 0.92 -11.70
N GLN A 18 10.14 0.38 -12.05
CA GLN A 18 11.25 1.13 -12.64
C GLN A 18 11.30 1.00 -14.16
N GLU A 19 10.85 -0.12 -14.72
CA GLU A 19 11.02 -0.47 -16.13
C GLU A 19 9.72 -0.33 -16.95
N GLU A 20 8.56 -0.55 -16.33
CA GLU A 20 7.28 -0.68 -17.03
C GLU A 20 6.29 0.46 -16.76
N TYR A 21 6.42 1.14 -15.61
CA TYR A 21 5.51 2.22 -15.22
C TYR A 21 6.17 3.60 -15.36
N THR A 22 5.43 4.55 -15.95
CA THR A 22 5.77 5.98 -15.93
C THR A 22 4.86 6.68 -14.94
N TYR A 23 5.45 7.36 -13.96
CA TYR A 23 4.74 8.16 -12.96
C TYR A 23 5.63 9.29 -12.46
N ARG A 24 5.00 10.37 -11.99
CA ARG A 24 5.70 11.50 -11.39
C ARG A 24 6.14 11.21 -9.95
N LYS A 25 5.24 10.62 -9.15
CA LYS A 25 5.54 10.15 -7.79
C LYS A 25 4.81 8.86 -7.47
N LEU A 26 5.41 8.08 -6.57
CA LEU A 26 4.85 6.83 -6.05
C LEU A 26 4.31 7.03 -4.64
N ILE A 27 3.05 6.65 -4.44
CA ILE A 27 2.38 6.59 -3.14
C ILE A 27 2.13 5.11 -2.82
N VAL A 28 2.65 4.62 -1.70
CA VAL A 28 2.53 3.21 -1.30
C VAL A 28 1.56 3.07 -0.14
N VAL A 29 0.57 2.18 -0.28
CA VAL A 29 -0.28 1.72 0.82
C VAL A 29 0.09 0.29 1.18
N LEU A 30 0.56 0.09 2.41
CA LEU A 30 1.10 -1.18 2.88
C LEU A 30 0.24 -1.74 4.01
N GLY A 31 -0.36 -2.91 3.77
CA GLY A 31 -1.13 -3.67 4.75
C GLY A 31 -0.65 -5.13 4.80
N ILE A 32 -0.13 -5.56 5.95
CA ILE A 32 0.63 -6.81 6.06
C ILE A 32 0.12 -7.69 7.20
N MET A 33 0.13 -9.01 6.98
CA MET A 33 -0.14 -10.02 7.99
C MET A 33 1.13 -10.32 8.81
N ALA A 34 0.99 -10.62 10.10
CA ALA A 34 2.09 -10.81 11.04
C ALA A 34 3.06 -11.96 10.68
N ASP A 35 2.63 -12.88 9.82
CA ASP A 35 3.45 -13.98 9.30
C ASP A 35 4.36 -13.56 8.12
N LYS A 36 4.31 -12.29 7.70
CA LYS A 36 5.09 -11.76 6.56
C LYS A 36 6.19 -10.80 7.01
N ASP A 37 7.17 -10.61 6.12
CA ASP A 37 8.32 -9.73 6.35
C ASP A 37 8.00 -8.24 6.12
N LEU A 38 7.14 -7.67 6.97
CA LEU A 38 6.76 -6.25 6.95
C LEU A 38 7.99 -5.32 6.85
N ARG A 39 9.04 -5.64 7.60
CA ARG A 39 10.31 -4.89 7.62
C ARG A 39 11.00 -4.89 6.26
N GLY A 40 11.21 -6.07 5.67
CA GLY A 40 11.86 -6.20 4.37
C GLY A 40 11.05 -5.62 3.23
N MET A 41 9.71 -5.69 3.30
CA MET A 41 8.84 -5.02 2.31
C MET A 41 9.02 -3.50 2.38
N PHE A 42 8.94 -2.94 3.59
CA PHE A 42 9.08 -1.51 3.81
C PHE A 42 10.44 -0.99 3.28
N LEU A 43 11.55 -1.62 3.69
CA LEU A 43 12.89 -1.16 3.30
C LEU A 43 13.18 -1.23 1.79
N ARG A 44 12.43 -2.04 1.03
CA ARG A 44 12.58 -2.14 -0.43
C ARG A 44 11.75 -1.11 -1.18
N LEU A 45 10.59 -0.77 -0.64
CA LEU A 45 9.64 0.15 -1.28
C LEU A 45 9.88 1.60 -0.85
N ALA A 46 10.28 1.83 0.40
CA ALA A 46 10.46 3.17 0.95
C ALA A 46 11.41 4.08 0.14
N PRO A 47 12.53 3.59 -0.43
CA PRO A 47 13.39 4.42 -1.27
C PRO A 47 12.75 4.90 -2.58
N LEU A 48 11.73 4.20 -3.07
CA LEU A 48 11.01 4.56 -4.31
C LEU A 48 9.79 5.44 -4.03
N ALA A 49 9.27 5.42 -2.81
CA ALA A 49 8.04 6.09 -2.46
C ALA A 49 8.29 7.56 -2.06
N GLU A 50 7.49 8.46 -2.62
CA GLU A 50 7.40 9.83 -2.12
C GLU A 50 6.56 9.86 -0.83
N HIS A 51 5.57 8.96 -0.72
CA HIS A 51 4.68 8.86 0.43
C HIS A 51 4.31 7.41 0.73
N ILE A 52 4.28 7.05 2.00
CA ILE A 52 4.02 5.69 2.49
C ILE A 52 2.91 5.74 3.53
N ILE A 53 1.85 4.98 3.30
CA ILE A 53 0.72 4.82 4.21
C ILE A 53 0.77 3.40 4.76
N LEU A 54 1.10 3.29 6.04
CA LEU A 54 1.01 2.04 6.75
C LEU A 54 -0.40 1.88 7.32
N THR A 55 -1.03 0.74 7.04
CA THR A 55 -2.37 0.43 7.55
C THR A 55 -2.43 -0.97 8.14
N ARG A 56 -3.48 -1.22 8.93
CA ARG A 56 -3.72 -2.51 9.58
C ARG A 56 -4.96 -3.15 8.95
N PRO A 57 -4.81 -4.28 8.23
CA PRO A 57 -5.94 -5.09 7.79
C PRO A 57 -6.85 -5.48 8.96
N LYS A 58 -8.15 -5.68 8.72
CA LYS A 58 -9.14 -6.02 9.77
C LYS A 58 -8.92 -7.36 10.48
N TYR A 59 -7.99 -8.17 9.99
CA TYR A 59 -7.71 -9.51 10.50
C TYR A 59 -6.89 -9.48 11.80
N GLU A 60 -7.26 -10.32 12.77
CA GLU A 60 -6.57 -10.42 14.07
C GLU A 60 -5.05 -10.66 13.93
N ARG A 61 -4.67 -11.49 12.95
CA ARG A 61 -3.26 -11.79 12.64
C ARG A 61 -2.56 -10.70 11.83
N ALA A 62 -3.11 -9.50 11.70
CA ALA A 62 -2.42 -8.39 11.04
C ALA A 62 -1.17 -7.97 11.82
N ALA A 63 -0.13 -7.56 11.11
CA ALA A 63 1.05 -6.95 11.72
C ALA A 63 0.67 -5.56 12.26
N GLU A 64 1.19 -5.20 13.44
CA GLU A 64 1.02 -3.84 13.96
C GLU A 64 1.93 -2.88 13.20
N PRO A 65 1.39 -1.89 12.47
CA PRO A 65 2.23 -1.00 11.67
C PRO A 65 3.17 -0.13 12.51
N GLU A 66 2.83 0.11 13.77
CA GLU A 66 3.67 0.80 14.76
C GLU A 66 5.03 0.11 14.97
N SER A 67 5.11 -1.21 14.71
CA SER A 67 6.37 -1.97 14.79
C SER A 67 7.45 -1.48 13.84
N LEU A 68 7.09 -0.74 12.78
CA LEU A 68 8.04 -0.18 11.81
C LEU A 68 8.65 1.15 12.23
N ARG A 69 8.18 1.78 13.32
CA ARG A 69 8.67 3.11 13.72
C ARG A 69 10.19 3.17 13.89
N ALA A 70 10.80 2.10 14.43
CA ALA A 70 12.24 2.02 14.60
C ALA A 70 13.02 1.78 13.30
N VAL A 71 12.36 1.23 12.27
CA VAL A 71 12.97 0.90 10.97
C VAL A 71 12.78 2.04 9.96
N ALA A 72 11.74 2.87 10.14
CA ALA A 72 11.40 3.96 9.23
C ALA A 72 12.58 4.93 9.01
N GLY A 73 13.36 5.22 10.05
CA GLY A 73 14.61 5.99 9.92
C GLY A 73 14.38 7.32 9.19
N GLU A 74 15.13 7.55 8.11
CA GLU A 74 14.99 8.74 7.25
C GLU A 74 13.64 8.83 6.51
N PHE A 75 12.93 7.71 6.35
CA PHE A 75 11.62 7.67 5.71
C PHE A 75 10.46 8.04 6.65
N THR A 76 10.75 8.33 7.92
CA THR A 76 9.73 8.65 8.94
C THR A 76 8.84 9.81 8.51
N GLU A 77 9.41 10.88 7.91
CA GLU A 77 8.63 12.05 7.48
C GLU A 77 7.71 11.75 6.28
N ARG A 78 8.02 10.71 5.51
CA ARG A 78 7.21 10.25 4.37
C ARG A 78 6.22 9.15 4.76
N THR A 79 6.22 8.72 6.02
CA THR A 79 5.43 7.59 6.48
C THR A 79 4.31 8.07 7.40
N GLU A 80 3.06 7.78 7.03
CA GLU A 80 1.89 7.98 7.88
C GLU A 80 1.23 6.65 8.25
N LEU A 81 0.58 6.62 9.41
CA LEU A 81 -0.13 5.44 9.90
C LEU A 81 -1.63 5.76 9.94
N ILE A 82 -2.42 5.07 9.11
CA ILE A 82 -3.85 5.35 8.93
C ILE A 82 -4.64 4.06 9.06
N ARG A 83 -5.71 4.14 9.87
CA ARG A 83 -6.69 3.07 10.09
C ARG A 83 -8.09 3.70 10.09
N PRO A 84 -9.11 3.00 9.58
CA PRO A 84 -9.09 1.69 8.92
C PRO A 84 -8.55 1.73 7.48
N VAL A 85 -8.44 0.56 6.83
CA VAL A 85 -7.97 0.42 5.44
C VAL A 85 -8.70 1.36 4.47
N GLY A 86 -10.01 1.54 4.64
CA GLY A 86 -10.81 2.45 3.82
C GLY A 86 -10.31 3.90 3.82
N GLU A 87 -9.92 4.42 4.99
CA GLU A 87 -9.38 5.78 5.13
C GLU A 87 -7.97 5.88 4.55
N ALA A 88 -7.15 4.83 4.71
CA ALA A 88 -5.81 4.77 4.11
C ALA A 88 -5.89 4.86 2.57
N LEU A 89 -6.87 4.19 1.96
CA LEU A 89 -7.11 4.25 0.52
C LEU A 89 -7.60 5.63 0.08
N GLU A 90 -8.54 6.23 0.82
CA GLU A 90 -9.04 7.58 0.51
C GLU A 90 -7.92 8.62 0.59
N ARG A 91 -7.08 8.52 1.61
CA ARG A 91 -5.90 9.37 1.76
C ARG A 91 -4.93 9.18 0.60
N ALA A 92 -4.60 7.95 0.22
CA ALA A 92 -3.72 7.68 -0.91
C ALA A 92 -4.24 8.32 -2.21
N MET A 93 -5.53 8.14 -2.48
CA MET A 93 -6.18 8.72 -3.66
C MET A 93 -6.26 10.24 -3.59
N GLY A 94 -6.43 10.84 -2.40
CA GLY A 94 -6.44 12.28 -2.21
C GLY A 94 -5.07 12.95 -2.36
N LEU A 95 -3.98 12.20 -2.19
CA LEU A 95 -2.60 12.67 -2.40
C LEU A 95 -2.14 12.57 -3.86
N ALA A 96 -2.79 11.70 -4.64
CA ALA A 96 -2.43 11.38 -6.01
C ALA A 96 -3.12 12.32 -7.02
N THR A 97 -2.40 12.66 -8.08
CA THR A 97 -2.96 13.22 -9.33
C THR A 97 -3.00 12.14 -10.41
N SER A 98 -3.50 12.48 -11.60
CA SER A 98 -3.54 11.57 -12.76
C SER A 98 -2.16 11.16 -13.30
N GLU A 99 -1.09 11.84 -12.88
CA GLU A 99 0.29 11.56 -13.29
C GLU A 99 1.06 10.72 -12.25
N ASP A 100 0.42 10.44 -11.11
CA ASP A 100 1.03 9.75 -9.98
C ASP A 100 0.58 8.28 -9.95
N LEU A 101 1.34 7.43 -9.26
CA LEU A 101 1.02 6.01 -9.09
C LEU A 101 0.71 5.69 -7.63
N VAL A 102 -0.44 5.07 -7.40
CA VAL A 102 -0.81 4.50 -6.09
C VAL A 102 -0.60 2.99 -6.12
N LEU A 103 0.38 2.51 -5.36
CA LEU A 103 0.65 1.10 -5.17
C LEU A 103 0.02 0.60 -3.86
N VAL A 104 -0.93 -0.31 -3.97
CA VAL A 104 -1.48 -1.05 -2.82
C VAL A 104 -0.89 -2.46 -2.81
N THR A 105 -0.16 -2.81 -1.75
CA THR A 105 0.55 -4.10 -1.63
C THR A 105 0.71 -4.57 -0.18
N GLY A 106 1.25 -5.77 0.02
CA GLY A 106 1.55 -6.33 1.35
C GLY A 106 1.23 -7.81 1.48
N SER A 107 -0.05 -8.16 1.50
CA SER A 107 -0.50 -9.56 1.62
C SER A 107 -1.75 -9.83 0.79
N LEU A 108 -1.96 -11.09 0.39
CA LEU A 108 -3.18 -11.47 -0.35
C LEU A 108 -4.46 -11.19 0.44
N TYR A 109 -4.44 -11.37 1.77
CA TYR A 109 -5.57 -11.02 2.63
C TYR A 109 -5.88 -9.53 2.59
N PHE A 110 -4.84 -8.69 2.69
CA PHE A 110 -5.00 -7.24 2.55
C PHE A 110 -5.53 -6.85 1.17
N ILE A 111 -4.99 -7.42 0.10
CA ILE A 111 -5.48 -7.16 -1.26
C ILE A 111 -6.95 -7.60 -1.41
N GLY A 112 -7.35 -8.71 -0.78
CA GLY A 112 -8.75 -9.14 -0.72
C GLY A 112 -9.65 -8.12 -0.04
N GLU A 113 -9.27 -7.65 1.15
CA GLU A 113 -10.01 -6.61 1.89
C GLU A 113 -10.13 -5.31 1.09
N VAL A 114 -9.08 -4.87 0.40
CA VAL A 114 -9.13 -3.67 -0.43
C VAL A 114 -10.12 -3.83 -1.59
N LYS A 115 -10.16 -5.01 -2.22
CA LYS A 115 -11.14 -5.30 -3.29
C LYS A 115 -12.57 -5.26 -2.76
N GLU A 116 -12.83 -5.87 -1.61
CA GLU A 116 -14.14 -5.82 -0.94
C GLU A 116 -14.59 -4.36 -0.74
N ILE A 117 -13.72 -3.51 -0.18
CA ILE A 117 -14.00 -2.09 0.06
C ILE A 117 -14.29 -1.35 -1.25
N GLN A 118 -13.51 -1.62 -2.31
CA GLN A 118 -13.73 -1.00 -3.62
C GLN A 118 -15.05 -1.42 -4.25
N GLU A 119 -15.41 -2.71 -4.18
CA GLU A 119 -16.68 -3.24 -4.68
C GLU A 119 -17.89 -2.64 -3.94
N GLU A 120 -17.80 -2.51 -2.61
CA GLU A 120 -18.81 -1.85 -1.79
C GLU A 120 -18.99 -0.38 -2.19
N LYS A 121 -17.88 0.36 -2.35
CA LYS A 121 -17.91 1.76 -2.81
C LYS A 121 -18.49 1.91 -4.22
N ASN A 122 -18.15 1.00 -5.13
CA ASN A 122 -18.69 0.99 -6.50
C ASN A 122 -20.18 0.68 -6.51
N ARG A 123 -20.64 -0.23 -5.66
CA ARG A 123 -22.08 -0.54 -5.49
C ARG A 123 -22.84 0.63 -4.88
N ALA A 124 -22.24 1.31 -3.90
CA ALA A 124 -22.82 2.49 -3.27
C ALA A 124 -22.82 3.73 -4.19
N ASN A 125 -21.92 3.79 -5.18
CA ASN A 125 -21.80 4.94 -6.09
C ASN A 125 -21.37 4.55 -7.52
N PRO A 126 -22.28 3.96 -8.33
CA PRO A 126 -21.95 3.31 -9.60
C PRO A 126 -21.46 4.24 -10.72
N VAL A 127 -21.55 5.55 -10.55
CA VAL A 127 -21.18 6.56 -11.57
C VAL A 127 -19.72 7.03 -11.45
N LYS A 128 -19.08 6.84 -10.28
CA LYS A 128 -17.83 7.58 -9.94
C LYS A 128 -16.51 6.83 -10.20
N TYR A 129 -16.55 5.52 -10.45
CA TYR A 129 -15.35 4.66 -10.52
C TYR A 129 -15.26 3.82 -11.81
N ARG A 130 -15.91 4.28 -12.89
CA ARG A 130 -15.57 3.85 -14.25
C ARG A 130 -14.46 4.75 -14.77
N GLY A 131 -13.21 4.33 -14.62
CA GLY A 131 -12.03 5.02 -15.12
C GLY A 131 -10.78 4.23 -14.79
#